data_AF-A0A950NKD9-F1
#
_entry.id   AF-A0A950NKD9-F1
#
_cell.length_a   1.000
_cell.length_b   1.000
_cell.length_c   1.000
_cell.angle_alpha   90.00
_cell.angle_beta   90.00
_cell.angle_gamma   90.00
#
_symmetry.space_group_name_H-M   'P 1'
#
loop_
_entity.id
_entity.type
_entity.pdbx_description
1 polymer ?
#
loop_
_entity_poly.entity_id
_entity_poly.type
_entity_poly.pdbx_seq_one_letter_code
_entity_poly.pdbx_strand_id
1 'polypeptide(L)'
;MRAAVARRVVTVTESAVHELESGPRPDLGLLELLRKLSGGRRLPTEPDPAAREARRRMEWTIEREFPERRPRASDVGDLDALAIAVLHCDLVTCDAFIADVLRRARLDLRYRCELFSGRRADVAMLRSALHRL
;
A
#
# COMPACT_ATOMS: atom_id res chain seq x y z
N MET A 1 7.86 -5.42 -13.25
CA MET A 1 6.79 -6.05 -12.43
C MET A 1 6.37 -7.41 -12.97
N ARG A 2 5.67 -7.53 -14.11
CA ARG A 2 5.22 -8.85 -14.64
C ARG A 2 6.33 -9.89 -14.75
N ALA A 3 7.49 -9.51 -15.28
CA ALA A 3 8.66 -10.39 -15.36
C ALA A 3 9.17 -10.82 -13.97
N ALA A 4 9.20 -9.90 -13.00
CA ALA A 4 9.61 -10.20 -11.63
C ALA A 4 8.63 -11.17 -10.93
N VAL A 5 7.33 -11.00 -11.13
CA VAL A 5 6.31 -11.95 -10.66
C VAL A 5 6.43 -13.31 -11.34
N ALA A 6 6.63 -13.34 -12.66
CA ALA A 6 6.83 -14.58 -13.42
C ALA A 6 8.07 -15.36 -12.95
N ARG A 7 9.16 -14.65 -12.61
CA ARG A 7 10.39 -15.20 -12.02
C ARG A 7 10.24 -15.55 -10.53
N ARG A 8 9.07 -15.30 -9.93
CA ARG A 8 8.76 -15.50 -8.50
C ARG A 8 9.68 -14.74 -7.54
N VAL A 9 10.32 -13.68 -8.00
CA VAL A 9 11.15 -12.81 -7.14
C VAL A 9 10.30 -11.78 -6.39
N VAL A 10 9.07 -11.55 -6.83
CA VAL A 10 8.07 -10.73 -6.15
C VAL A 10 6.76 -11.48 -6.08
N THR A 11 6.15 -11.45 -4.90
CA THR A 11 4.78 -11.90 -4.67
C THR A 11 3.89 -10.68 -4.52
N VAL A 12 2.73 -10.68 -5.20
CA VAL A 12 1.72 -9.62 -5.09
C VAL A 12 0.57 -10.13 -4.23
N THR A 13 0.01 -9.26 -3.39
CA THR A 13 -1.15 -9.54 -2.56
C THR A 13 -2.27 -8.54 -2.85
N GLU A 14 -3.52 -9.00 -2.71
CA GLU A 14 -4.71 -8.16 -2.81
C GLU A 14 -5.19 -7.72 -1.43
N SER A 15 -5.51 -6.44 -1.23
CA SER A 15 -6.40 -5.98 -0.17
C SER A 15 -7.87 -6.01 -0.62
N ALA A 16 -8.81 -6.01 0.32
CA ALA A 16 -10.23 -5.87 0.03
C ALA A 16 -10.58 -4.50 -0.61
N VAL A 17 -9.77 -3.48 -0.34
CA VAL A 17 -9.97 -2.11 -0.87
C VAL A 17 -9.78 -2.05 -2.38
N HIS A 18 -8.93 -2.89 -2.97
CA HIS A 18 -8.74 -2.89 -4.43
C HIS A 18 -10.02 -3.20 -5.22
N GLU A 19 -10.94 -3.99 -4.66
CA GLU A 19 -12.24 -4.27 -5.30
C GLU A 19 -13.12 -3.01 -5.30
N LEU A 20 -13.14 -2.28 -4.18
CA LEU A 20 -13.88 -1.03 -4.03
C LEU A 20 -13.32 0.07 -4.94
N GLU A 21 -12.00 0.21 -5.02
CA GLU A 21 -11.33 1.25 -5.82
C GLU A 21 -11.34 0.97 -7.32
N SER A 22 -11.37 -0.31 -7.72
CA SER A 22 -11.46 -0.68 -9.14
C SER A 22 -12.89 -0.61 -9.67
N GLY A 23 -13.90 -0.70 -8.78
CA GLY A 23 -15.32 -0.69 -9.13
C GLY A 23 -15.76 0.49 -10.02
N PRO A 24 -15.32 1.74 -9.75
CA PRO A 24 -15.66 2.89 -10.58
C PRO A 24 -15.14 2.85 -12.02
N ARG A 25 -14.11 2.06 -12.33
CA ARG A 25 -13.44 2.01 -13.65
C ARG A 25 -13.15 0.57 -14.09
N PRO A 26 -14.19 -0.25 -14.32
CA PRO A 26 -14.02 -1.65 -14.70
C PRO A 26 -13.37 -1.78 -16.09
N ASP A 27 -13.51 -0.76 -16.95
CA ASP A 27 -12.91 -0.67 -18.28
C ASP A 27 -11.38 -0.75 -18.27
N LEU A 28 -10.74 -0.33 -17.17
CA LEU A 28 -9.29 -0.35 -17.05
C LEU A 28 -8.74 -1.75 -16.74
N GLY A 29 -9.60 -2.73 -16.40
CA GLY A 29 -9.19 -4.11 -16.13
C GLY A 29 -8.22 -4.26 -14.94
N LEU A 30 -8.14 -3.27 -14.05
CA LEU A 30 -7.15 -3.22 -12.97
C LEU A 30 -7.31 -4.39 -11.99
N LEU A 31 -8.54 -4.70 -11.61
CA LEU A 31 -8.83 -5.81 -10.70
C LEU A 31 -8.48 -7.17 -11.32
N GLU A 32 -8.76 -7.37 -12.62
CA GLU A 32 -8.40 -8.59 -13.34
C GLU A 32 -6.88 -8.74 -13.44
N LEU A 33 -6.19 -7.65 -13.76
CA LEU A 33 -4.73 -7.60 -13.76
C LEU A 33 -4.17 -7.97 -12.39
N LEU A 34 -4.71 -7.37 -11.32
CA LEU A 34 -4.24 -7.62 -9.97
C LEU A 34 -4.44 -9.09 -9.57
N ARG A 35 -5.62 -9.66 -9.82
CA ARG A 35 -5.90 -11.10 -9.59
C ARG A 35 -4.92 -12.02 -10.32
N LYS A 36 -4.57 -11.67 -11.57
CA LYS A 36 -3.55 -12.40 -12.35
C LYS A 36 -2.15 -12.31 -11.71
N LEU A 37 -1.78 -11.14 -11.18
CA LEU A 37 -0.47 -10.93 -10.57
C LEU A 37 -0.37 -11.55 -9.18
N SER A 38 -1.43 -11.50 -8.39
CA SER A 38 -1.47 -12.04 -7.03
C SER A 38 -1.53 -13.56 -7.02
N GLY A 39 -2.12 -14.17 -8.04
CA GLY A 39 -2.46 -15.59 -8.05
C GLY A 39 -3.49 -15.95 -6.98
N GLY A 40 -4.37 -15.01 -6.62
CA GLY A 40 -5.39 -15.20 -5.58
C GLY A 40 -4.90 -14.99 -4.15
N ARG A 41 -3.66 -14.52 -3.94
CA ARG A 41 -3.16 -14.19 -2.61
C ARG A 41 -3.81 -12.92 -2.09
N ARG A 42 -4.35 -12.98 -0.89
CA ARG A 42 -5.04 -11.86 -0.23
C ARG A 42 -4.40 -11.55 1.12
N LEU A 43 -4.33 -10.27 1.44
CA LEU A 43 -4.13 -9.80 2.79
C LEU A 43 -5.35 -10.15 3.65
N PRO A 44 -5.19 -10.20 4.98
CA PRO A 44 -6.33 -10.28 5.88
C PRO A 44 -7.33 -9.14 5.60
N THR A 45 -8.63 -9.46 5.62
CA THR A 45 -9.69 -8.44 5.49
C THR A 45 -9.90 -7.72 6.82
N GLU A 46 -9.83 -8.43 7.92
CA GLU A 46 -10.07 -7.88 9.25
C GLU A 46 -8.75 -7.45 9.90
N PRO A 47 -8.67 -6.22 10.44
CA PRO A 47 -7.46 -5.77 11.10
C PRO A 47 -7.33 -6.42 12.48
N ASP A 48 -6.17 -7.03 12.71
CA ASP A 48 -5.73 -7.51 14.01
C ASP A 48 -5.39 -6.33 14.96
N PRO A 49 -5.05 -6.58 16.24
CA PRO A 49 -4.70 -5.49 17.16
C PRO A 49 -3.52 -4.61 16.70
N ALA A 50 -2.54 -5.18 16.00
CA ALA A 50 -1.37 -4.45 15.53
C ALA A 50 -1.71 -3.57 14.31
N ALA A 51 -2.55 -4.06 13.40
CA ALA A 51 -3.09 -3.29 12.29
C ALA A 51 -3.98 -2.14 12.81
N ARG A 52 -4.84 -2.39 13.81
CA ARG A 52 -5.64 -1.33 14.45
C ARG A 52 -4.76 -0.25 15.09
N GLU A 53 -3.65 -0.65 15.69
CA GLU A 53 -2.68 0.31 16.24
C GLU A 53 -1.95 1.10 15.15
N ALA A 54 -1.51 0.45 14.07
CA ALA A 54 -0.91 1.12 12.92
C ALA A 54 -1.88 2.16 12.31
N ARG A 55 -3.16 1.79 12.14
CA ARG A 55 -4.24 2.68 11.69
C ARG A 55 -4.38 3.92 12.58
N ARG A 56 -4.54 3.72 13.89
CA ARG A 56 -4.64 4.84 14.86
C ARG A 56 -3.42 5.76 14.82
N ARG A 57 -2.23 5.19 14.64
CA ARG A 57 -0.99 5.96 14.57
C ARG A 57 -0.91 6.81 13.31
N MET A 58 -1.39 6.30 12.18
CA MET A 58 -1.52 7.09 10.95
C MET A 58 -2.52 8.23 11.13
N GLU A 59 -3.72 7.96 11.67
CA GLU A 59 -4.73 8.99 11.94
C GLU A 59 -4.19 10.11 12.83
N TRP A 60 -3.58 9.74 13.96
CA TRP A 60 -2.97 10.72 14.87
C TRP A 60 -1.86 11.53 14.19
N THR A 61 -1.07 10.91 13.31
CA THR A 61 -0.02 11.60 12.55
C THR A 61 -0.64 12.61 11.56
N ILE A 62 -1.72 12.23 10.90
CA ILE A 62 -2.46 13.12 9.99
C ILE A 62 -3.00 14.33 10.76
N GLU A 63 -3.71 14.09 11.86
CA GLU A 63 -4.30 15.16 12.68
C GLU A 63 -3.24 16.12 13.23
N ARG A 64 -2.13 15.58 13.72
CA ARG A 64 -1.09 16.38 14.38
C ARG A 64 -0.19 17.11 13.41
N GLU A 65 0.19 16.47 12.30
CA GLU A 65 1.25 16.98 11.41
C GLU A 65 0.71 17.57 10.11
N PHE A 66 -0.57 17.34 9.79
CA PHE A 66 -1.23 17.88 8.59
C PHE A 66 -2.58 18.55 8.92
N PRO A 67 -2.63 19.49 9.90
CA PRO A 67 -3.89 20.06 10.39
C PRO A 67 -4.67 20.85 9.31
N GLU A 68 -3.97 21.37 8.30
CA GLU A 68 -4.59 22.12 7.20
C GLU A 68 -5.15 21.21 6.09
N ARG A 69 -4.82 19.92 6.10
CA ARG A 69 -5.25 19.00 5.06
C ARG A 69 -6.72 18.62 5.29
N ARG A 70 -7.55 18.89 4.29
CA ARG A 70 -8.93 18.40 4.27
C ARG A 70 -8.97 16.89 4.06
N PRO A 71 -9.65 16.10 4.91
CA PRO A 71 -9.83 14.67 4.70
C PRO A 71 -10.54 14.38 3.38
N ARG A 72 -10.17 13.28 2.71
CA ARG A 72 -10.86 12.76 1.54
C ARG A 72 -11.50 11.43 1.90
N ALA A 73 -12.65 11.14 1.30
CA ALA A 73 -13.33 9.86 1.50
C ALA A 73 -12.46 8.66 1.09
N SER A 74 -11.59 8.83 0.09
CA SER A 74 -10.64 7.79 -0.34
C SER A 74 -9.61 7.45 0.74
N ASP A 75 -9.25 8.41 1.60
CA ASP A 75 -8.18 8.23 2.60
C ASP A 75 -8.52 7.09 3.59
N VAL A 76 -9.80 6.87 3.88
CA VAL A 76 -10.21 5.81 4.83
C VAL A 76 -9.84 4.42 4.31
N GLY A 77 -10.11 4.15 3.03
CA GLY A 77 -9.76 2.89 2.39
C GLY A 77 -8.24 2.67 2.34
N ASP A 78 -7.49 3.72 1.98
CA ASP A 78 -6.03 3.69 1.98
C ASP A 78 -5.48 3.36 3.38
N LEU A 79 -5.96 4.07 4.41
CA LEU A 79 -5.50 3.86 5.79
C LEU A 79 -5.79 2.45 6.29
N ASP A 80 -6.98 1.90 6.02
CA ASP A 80 -7.33 0.54 6.42
C ASP A 80 -6.47 -0.51 5.70
N ALA A 81 -6.32 -0.38 4.38
CA ALA A 81 -5.51 -1.30 3.59
C ALA A 81 -4.04 -1.28 4.01
N LEU A 82 -3.48 -0.09 4.23
CA LEU A 82 -2.07 0.08 4.52
C LEU A 82 -1.72 -0.28 5.95
N ALA A 83 -2.63 -0.08 6.90
CA ALA A 83 -2.47 -0.55 8.26
C ALA A 83 -2.27 -2.07 8.33
N ILE A 84 -2.83 -2.82 7.39
CA ILE A 84 -2.63 -4.26 7.24
C ILE A 84 -1.38 -4.53 6.39
N ALA A 85 -1.26 -3.87 5.22
CA ALA A 85 -0.19 -4.15 4.27
C ALA A 85 1.21 -3.97 4.87
N VAL A 86 1.44 -2.92 5.65
CA VAL A 86 2.77 -2.66 6.24
C VAL A 86 3.21 -3.72 7.26
N LEU A 87 2.30 -4.53 7.78
CA LEU A 87 2.61 -5.64 8.70
C LEU A 87 2.95 -6.94 7.95
N HIS A 88 2.43 -7.09 6.72
CA HIS A 88 2.44 -8.37 6.00
C HIS A 88 3.26 -8.34 4.71
N CYS A 89 3.75 -7.16 4.29
CA CYS A 89 4.49 -6.98 3.05
C CYS A 89 5.87 -6.38 3.35
N ASP A 90 6.90 -6.91 2.67
CA ASP A 90 8.25 -6.34 2.71
C ASP A 90 8.32 -4.97 2.03
N LEU A 91 7.37 -4.70 1.13
CA LEU A 91 7.30 -3.48 0.34
C LEU A 91 5.84 -3.11 0.07
N VAL A 92 5.54 -1.81 0.15
CA VAL A 92 4.23 -1.25 -0.17
C VAL A 92 4.38 -0.05 -1.11
N THR A 93 3.49 0.02 -2.10
CA THR A 93 3.32 1.18 -2.96
C THR A 93 2.08 1.97 -2.57
N CYS A 94 2.17 3.29 -2.45
CA CYS A 94 1.06 4.16 -2.10
C CYS A 94 1.22 5.56 -2.72
N ASP A 95 0.28 6.48 -2.48
CA ASP A 95 0.48 7.87 -2.90
C ASP A 95 1.56 8.58 -2.05
N ALA A 96 1.98 9.77 -2.50
CA ALA A 96 3.06 10.51 -1.85
C ALA A 96 2.73 11.05 -0.46
N PHE A 97 1.46 11.39 -0.21
CA PHE A 97 1.01 11.89 1.09
C PHE A 97 1.00 10.75 2.10
N ILE A 98 0.39 9.63 1.73
CA ILE A 98 0.33 8.43 2.56
C ILE A 98 1.73 7.88 2.87
N ALA A 99 2.63 7.89 1.88
CA ALA A 99 4.03 7.52 2.12
C ALA A 99 4.70 8.45 3.16
N ASP A 100 4.38 9.75 3.17
CA ASP A 100 4.89 10.69 4.18
C ASP A 100 4.28 10.40 5.56
N VAL A 101 2.98 10.13 5.63
CA VAL A 101 2.29 9.72 6.87
C VAL A 101 2.92 8.48 7.48
N LEU A 102 3.14 7.42 6.67
CA LEU A 102 3.74 6.18 7.15
C LEU A 102 5.17 6.38 7.69
N ARG A 103 5.98 7.22 7.02
CA ARG A 103 7.34 7.57 7.47
C ARG A 103 7.34 8.39 8.75
N ARG A 104 6.48 9.40 8.87
CA ARG A 104 6.33 10.21 10.10
C ARG A 104 5.80 9.38 11.27
N ALA A 105 4.86 8.48 11.00
CA ALA A 105 4.40 7.48 11.96
C ALA A 105 5.48 6.43 12.30
N ARG A 106 6.58 6.36 11.53
CA ARG A 106 7.68 5.39 11.64
C ARG A 106 7.22 3.93 11.50
N LEU A 107 6.16 3.71 10.72
CA LEU A 107 5.58 2.39 10.52
C LEU A 107 6.44 1.54 9.58
N ASP A 108 7.07 2.15 8.58
CA ASP A 108 8.09 1.56 7.72
C ASP A 108 9.24 0.95 8.54
N LEU A 109 9.76 1.71 9.51
CA LEU A 109 10.86 1.26 10.37
C LEU A 109 10.40 0.20 11.37
N ARG A 110 9.21 0.37 11.95
CA ARG A 110 8.67 -0.56 12.95
C ARG A 110 8.43 -1.94 12.37
N TYR A 111 7.89 -2.00 11.15
CA TYR A 111 7.53 -3.25 10.49
C TYR A 111 8.51 -3.67 9.39
N ARG A 112 9.60 -2.92 9.19
CA ARG A 112 10.63 -3.17 8.17
C ARG A 112 10.04 -3.26 6.76
N CYS A 113 9.09 -2.39 6.46
CA CYS A 113 8.39 -2.32 5.18
C CYS A 113 8.96 -1.18 4.34
N GLU A 114 9.47 -1.49 3.15
CA GLU A 114 9.94 -0.48 2.19
C GLU A 114 8.76 0.27 1.55
N LEU A 115 8.86 1.59 1.45
CA LEU A 115 7.79 2.44 0.92
C LEU A 115 8.18 3.10 -0.39
N PHE A 116 7.36 2.91 -1.42
CA PHE A 116 7.50 3.56 -2.71
C PHE A 116 6.25 4.36 -3.05
N SER A 117 6.41 5.66 -3.28
CA SER A 117 5.30 6.50 -3.74
C SER A 117 5.19 6.56 -5.26
N GLY A 118 4.11 7.18 -5.75
CA GLY A 118 3.98 7.56 -7.16
C GLY A 118 4.97 8.64 -7.64
N ARG A 119 5.87 9.15 -6.78
CA ARG A 119 6.89 10.12 -7.20
C ARG A 119 7.89 9.48 -8.15
N ARG A 120 8.36 10.24 -9.14
CA ARG A 120 9.27 9.76 -10.19
C ARG A 120 10.54 9.10 -9.64
N ALA A 121 11.11 9.62 -8.55
CA ALA A 121 12.28 9.05 -7.91
C ALA A 121 12.00 7.64 -7.36
N ASP A 122 10.92 7.49 -6.57
CA ASP A 122 10.51 6.21 -6.00
C ASP A 122 10.17 5.19 -7.11
N VAL A 123 9.47 5.61 -8.16
CA VAL A 123 9.19 4.75 -9.33
C VAL A 123 10.48 4.26 -9.99
N ALA A 124 11.48 5.14 -10.14
CA ALA A 124 12.76 4.77 -10.73
C ALA A 124 13.55 3.80 -9.82
N MET A 125 13.52 4.02 -8.50
CA MET A 125 14.14 3.14 -7.51
C MET A 125 13.48 1.76 -7.51
N LEU A 126 12.14 1.70 -7.46
CA LEU A 126 11.38 0.45 -7.52
C LEU A 126 11.71 -0.32 -8.80
N ARG A 127 11.68 0.35 -9.96
CA ARG A 127 12.04 -0.29 -11.24
C ARG A 127 13.46 -0.87 -11.21
N SER A 128 14.42 -0.14 -10.64
CA SER A 128 15.81 -0.58 -10.54
C SER A 128 15.97 -1.75 -9.57
N ALA A 129 15.25 -1.74 -8.44
CA ALA A 129 15.21 -2.87 -7.51
C ALA A 129 14.65 -4.13 -8.17
N LEU A 130 13.51 -4.01 -8.85
CA LEU A 130 12.86 -5.13 -9.56
C LEU A 130 13.69 -5.71 -10.71
N HIS A 131 14.59 -4.94 -11.33
CA HIS A 131 15.50 -5.44 -12.35
C HIS A 131 16.72 -6.16 -11.76
N ARG A 132 17.10 -5.85 -10.51
CA ARG A 132 18.24 -6.47 -9.82
C ARG A 132 17.88 -7.81 -9.15
N LEU A 133 16.59 -8.04 -8.91
CA LEU A 133 16.02 -9.32 -8.47
C LEU A 133 15.85 -10.26 -9.66
#